data_AF-A0A7X0CXP6-F1
#
_entry.id   AF-A0A7X0CXP6-F1
#
_cell.length_a   1.000
_cell.length_b   1.000
_cell.length_c   1.000
_cell.angle_alpha   90.00
_cell.angle_beta   90.00
_cell.angle_gamma   90.00
#
_symmetry.space_group_name_H-M   'P 1'
#
loop_
_entity.id
_entity.type
_entity.pdbx_description
1 polymer ?
#
loop_
_entity_poly.entity_id
_entity_poly.type
_entity_poly.pdbx_seq_one_letter_code
_entity_poly.pdbx_strand_id
1 'polypeptide(L)'
;MNAPIVSPALTKNQALVFDALNRAEGPMSAYTILDKLRDHGFRAPLQVYRALDKLTEFGMVHRLESLNAFVACAHREHECCGGAQGHGHGTVAFAICESCNQVMEFHDHKVDHQLGDWAKSKGFKPSKTTIEIRGLCEKCAA
;
A
#
# COMPACT_ATOMS: atom_id res chain seq x y z
N MET A 1 19.66 -18.38 -8.32
CA MET A 1 20.41 -18.05 -7.10
C MET A 1 19.70 -16.90 -6.45
N ASN A 2 18.84 -17.17 -5.46
CA ASN A 2 17.95 -16.18 -4.86
C ASN A 2 18.77 -15.24 -3.97
N ALA A 3 18.76 -13.95 -4.28
CA ALA A 3 19.32 -12.93 -3.39
C ALA A 3 18.49 -12.91 -2.09
N PRO A 4 19.11 -12.80 -0.91
CA PRO A 4 18.37 -12.68 0.34
C PRO A 4 17.57 -11.38 0.33
N ILE A 5 16.26 -11.47 0.57
CA ILE A 5 15.37 -10.32 0.73
C ILE A 5 15.79 -9.62 2.02
N VAL A 6 16.60 -8.57 1.90
CA VAL A 6 17.02 -7.74 3.04
C VAL A 6 15.82 -6.90 3.46
N SER A 7 15.14 -7.31 4.54
CA SER A 7 14.18 -6.43 5.20
C SER A 7 14.93 -5.18 5.67
N PRO A 8 14.53 -3.97 5.23
CA PRO A 8 15.24 -2.75 5.62
C PRO A 8 15.18 -2.57 7.15
N ALA A 9 16.30 -2.15 7.75
CA ALA A 9 16.35 -1.86 9.18
C ALA A 9 15.47 -0.63 9.48
N LEU A 10 14.27 -0.87 10.00
CA LEU A 10 13.31 0.19 10.33
C LEU A 10 13.78 0.95 11.56
N THR A 11 13.67 2.28 11.50
CA THR A 11 13.74 3.13 12.70
C THR A 11 12.57 2.83 13.63
N LYS A 12 12.67 3.22 14.91
CA LYS A 12 11.60 3.04 15.90
C LYS A 12 10.24 3.54 15.41
N ASN A 13 10.21 4.75 14.82
CA ASN A 13 8.96 5.35 14.37
C ASN A 13 8.37 4.62 13.15
N GLN A 14 9.21 4.18 12.21
CA GLN A 14 8.76 3.37 11.06
C GLN A 14 8.22 2.02 11.52
N ALA A 15 8.89 1.35 12.45
CA ALA A 15 8.43 0.08 13.00
C ALA A 15 7.08 0.21 13.72
N LEU A 16 6.89 1.27 14.52
CA LEU A 16 5.62 1.53 15.21
C LEU A 16 4.47 1.80 14.23
N VAL A 17 4.70 2.63 13.21
CA VAL A 17 3.69 2.91 12.18
C VAL A 17 3.34 1.66 11.37
N PHE A 18 4.34 0.87 10.99
CA PHE A 18 4.13 -0.37 10.26
C PHE A 18 3.38 -1.42 11.09
N ASP A 19 3.73 -1.59 12.37
CA ASP A 19 3.03 -2.52 13.27
C ASP A 19 1.58 -2.09 13.51
N ALA A 20 1.32 -0.77 13.66
CA ALA A 20 -0.04 -0.26 13.76
C ALA A 20 -0.88 -0.60 12.53
N LEU A 21 -0.30 -0.49 11.33
CA LEU A 21 -0.95 -0.86 10.06
C LEU A 21 -1.17 -2.37 9.92
N ASN A 22 -0.19 -3.20 10.27
CA ASN A 22 -0.30 -4.66 10.20
C ASN A 22 -1.39 -5.22 11.13
N ARG A 23 -1.63 -4.59 12.27
CA ARG A 23 -2.65 -5.00 13.24
C ARG A 23 -4.03 -4.42 12.94
N ALA A 24 -4.15 -3.52 11.97
CA ALA A 24 -5.43 -2.92 11.64
C ALA A 24 -6.25 -3.87 10.78
N GLU A 25 -7.55 -3.96 11.07
CA GLU A 25 -8.52 -4.73 10.28
C GLU A 25 -8.87 -4.05 8.95
N GLY A 26 -8.41 -2.80 8.75
CA GLY A 26 -8.70 -1.99 7.59
C GLY A 26 -7.76 -0.79 7.46
N PRO A 27 -7.94 0.03 6.41
CA PRO A 27 -7.10 1.16 6.10
C PRO A 27 -7.18 2.22 7.20
N MET A 28 -6.04 2.82 7.54
CA MET A 28 -5.98 3.88 8.56
C MET A 28 -5.51 5.20 7.97
N SER A 29 -6.19 6.28 8.34
CA SER A 29 -5.70 7.62 8.06
C SER A 29 -4.43 7.92 8.87
N ALA A 30 -3.61 8.88 8.40
CA ALA A 30 -2.44 9.33 9.15
C ALA A 30 -2.79 9.86 10.55
N TYR A 31 -3.99 10.45 10.72
CA TYR A 31 -4.48 10.94 12.00
C TYR A 31 -4.87 9.80 12.94
N THR A 32 -5.54 8.76 12.42
CA THR A 32 -5.85 7.55 13.19
C THR A 32 -4.57 6.87 13.68
N ILE A 33 -3.55 6.80 12.83
CA ILE A 33 -2.23 6.27 13.21
C ILE A 33 -1.58 7.15 14.29
N LEU A 34 -1.61 8.48 14.12
CA LEU A 34 -1.08 9.43 15.09
C LEU A 34 -1.72 9.22 16.46
N ASP A 35 -3.05 9.14 16.52
CA ASP A 35 -3.78 9.00 17.77
C ASP A 35 -3.47 7.69 18.49
N LYS A 36 -3.34 6.57 17.75
CA LYS A 36 -2.90 5.29 18.32
C LYS A 36 -1.46 5.30 18.84
N LEU A 37 -0.59 6.15 18.29
CA LEU A 37 0.83 6.18 18.62
C LEU A 37 1.23 7.33 19.56
N ARG A 38 0.27 8.10 20.10
CA ARG A 38 0.55 9.20 21.04
C ARG A 38 1.32 8.72 22.27
N ASP A 39 0.90 7.60 22.85
CA ASP A 39 1.53 7.00 24.04
C ASP A 39 2.95 6.46 23.74
N HIS A 40 3.26 6.26 22.46
CA HIS A 40 4.59 5.86 21.99
C HIS A 40 5.49 7.04 21.61
N GLY A 41 5.05 8.29 21.87
CA GLY A 41 5.84 9.51 21.70
C GLY A 41 5.56 10.29 20.41
N PHE A 42 4.55 9.92 19.63
CA PHE A 42 4.11 10.71 18.48
C PHE A 42 3.30 11.92 18.94
N ARG A 43 3.62 13.11 18.40
CA ARG A 43 2.99 14.39 18.78
C ARG A 43 2.49 15.18 17.59
N ALA A 44 3.05 14.98 16.40
CA ALA A 44 2.69 15.73 15.21
C ALA A 44 2.40 14.81 14.02
N PRO A 45 1.41 15.13 13.17
CA PRO A 45 1.10 14.38 11.94
C PRO A 45 2.32 14.17 11.04
N LEU A 46 3.22 15.18 10.97
CA LEU A 46 4.43 15.11 10.16
C LEU A 46 5.35 13.92 10.53
N GLN A 47 5.36 13.48 11.80
CA GLN A 47 6.14 12.30 12.20
C GLN A 47 5.57 11.01 11.59
N VAL A 48 4.24 10.92 11.47
CA VAL A 48 3.56 9.81 10.82
C VAL A 48 3.81 9.83 9.32
N TYR A 49 3.62 10.98 8.67
CA TYR A 49 3.88 11.11 7.23
C TYR A 49 5.33 10.74 6.86
N ARG A 50 6.33 11.21 7.61
CA ARG A 50 7.74 10.83 7.37
C ARG A 50 7.99 9.32 7.48
N ALA A 51 7.31 8.64 8.40
CA ALA A 51 7.39 7.20 8.53
C ALA A 51 6.69 6.50 7.36
N LEU A 52 5.48 6.95 7.00
CA LEU A 52 4.70 6.42 5.88
C LEU A 52 5.41 6.59 4.55
N ASP A 53 6.03 7.74 4.30
CA ASP A 53 6.79 8.01 3.07
C ASP A 53 7.90 6.98 2.88
N LYS A 54 8.65 6.70 3.95
CA LYS A 54 9.73 5.70 3.92
C LYS A 54 9.21 4.28 3.79
N LEU A 55 8.12 3.93 4.46
CA LEU A 55 7.50 2.62 4.32
C LEU A 55 6.92 2.40 2.92
N THR A 56 6.42 3.47 2.28
CA THR A 56 5.93 3.46 0.89
C THR A 56 7.08 3.30 -0.08
N GLU A 57 8.20 3.99 0.13
CA GLU A 57 9.44 3.84 -0.65
C GLU A 57 9.98 2.40 -0.58
N PHE A 58 9.85 1.75 0.58
CA PHE A 58 10.21 0.33 0.76
C PHE A 58 9.18 -0.65 0.22
N GLY A 59 8.04 -0.18 -0.31
CA GLY A 59 6.95 -1.06 -0.76
C GLY A 59 6.23 -1.81 0.37
N MET A 60 6.42 -1.40 1.63
CA MET A 60 5.82 -2.05 2.80
C MET A 60 4.41 -1.55 3.11
N VAL A 61 4.07 -0.36 2.62
CA VAL A 61 2.77 0.30 2.83
C VAL A 61 2.28 0.88 1.51
N HIS A 62 0.98 0.77 1.27
CA HIS A 62 0.30 1.43 0.16
C HIS A 62 -0.64 2.52 0.67
N ARG A 63 -0.75 3.59 -0.14
CA ARG A 63 -1.74 4.64 0.06
C ARG A 63 -2.95 4.36 -0.83
N LEU A 64 -4.13 4.35 -0.21
CA LEU A 64 -5.42 4.42 -0.89
C LEU A 64 -5.76 5.89 -1.09
N GLU A 65 -5.64 6.35 -2.33
CA GLU A 65 -5.79 7.76 -2.69
C GLU A 65 -7.23 8.21 -2.46
N SER A 66 -8.21 7.35 -2.76
CA SER A 66 -9.62 7.71 -2.62
C SER A 66 -10.09 7.83 -1.16
N LEU A 67 -9.38 7.19 -0.22
CA LEU A 67 -9.68 7.24 1.21
C LEU A 67 -8.72 8.12 2.01
N ASN A 68 -7.65 8.63 1.40
CA ASN A 68 -6.53 9.27 2.10
C ASN A 68 -6.03 8.44 3.30
N ALA A 69 -5.94 7.13 3.08
CA ALA A 69 -5.62 6.15 4.10
C ALA A 69 -4.51 5.22 3.63
N PHE A 70 -3.95 4.46 4.58
CA PHE A 70 -2.79 3.62 4.38
C PHE A 70 -3.09 2.19 4.82
N VAL A 71 -2.52 1.23 4.11
CA VAL A 71 -2.59 -0.22 4.40
C VAL A 71 -1.19 -0.82 4.35
N ALA A 72 -0.92 -1.80 5.21
CA ALA A 72 0.29 -2.62 5.05
C ALA A 72 0.17 -3.49 3.79
N CYS A 73 1.26 -3.65 3.05
CA CYS A 73 1.30 -4.51 1.86
C CYS A 73 1.11 -5.98 2.28
N ALA A 74 0.20 -6.69 1.60
CA ALA A 74 -0.03 -8.12 1.84
C ALA A 74 1.06 -9.00 1.19
N HIS A 75 1.74 -8.51 0.15
CA HIS A 75 2.71 -9.27 -0.65
C HIS A 75 4.14 -9.06 -0.15
N ARG A 76 4.49 -9.70 0.98
CA ARG A 76 5.86 -9.67 1.53
C ARG A 76 6.86 -10.60 0.81
N GLU A 77 6.35 -11.56 0.03
CA GLU A 77 7.12 -12.70 -0.50
C GLU A 77 7.16 -12.79 -2.03
N HIS A 78 6.31 -12.02 -2.73
CA HIS A 78 6.26 -12.04 -4.19
C HIS A 78 7.02 -10.85 -4.79
N GLU A 79 7.65 -11.12 -5.94
CA GLU A 79 8.57 -10.29 -6.74
C GLU A 79 8.05 -8.88 -7.14
N CYS A 80 6.86 -8.49 -6.68
CA CYS A 80 6.18 -7.25 -7.03
C CYS A 80 6.70 -6.03 -6.24
N CYS A 81 7.26 -6.23 -5.03
CA CYS A 81 7.51 -5.11 -4.10
C CYS A 81 8.98 -4.94 -3.69
N GLY A 82 9.93 -5.76 -4.18
CA GLY A 82 11.32 -5.66 -3.78
C GLY A 82 12.34 -6.31 -4.72
N GLY A 83 12.88 -5.51 -5.64
CA GLY A 83 14.24 -5.66 -6.18
C GLY A 83 14.52 -6.78 -7.20
N ALA A 84 15.21 -6.38 -8.27
CA ALA A 84 16.07 -7.17 -9.17
C ALA A 84 15.48 -7.75 -10.48
N GLN A 85 14.19 -7.62 -10.78
CA GLN A 85 13.71 -7.88 -12.16
C GLN A 85 12.74 -6.79 -12.64
N GLY A 86 13.30 -5.65 -13.06
CA GLY A 86 12.91 -4.92 -14.29
C GLY A 86 11.47 -4.42 -14.50
N HIS A 87 10.52 -4.66 -13.61
CA HIS A 87 9.16 -4.16 -13.72
C HIS A 87 8.90 -3.26 -12.53
N GLY A 88 9.02 -1.95 -12.74
CA GLY A 88 8.69 -0.95 -11.72
C GLY A 88 7.30 -1.21 -11.17
N HIS A 89 7.13 -0.98 -9.86
CA HIS A 89 5.87 -1.03 -9.10
C HIS A 89 4.66 -1.39 -9.98
N GLY A 90 4.40 -2.69 -10.14
CA GLY A 90 3.29 -3.20 -10.96
C GLY A 90 1.96 -2.56 -10.55
N THR A 91 0.92 -2.68 -11.39
CA THR A 91 -0.36 -2.06 -11.03
C THR A 91 -0.83 -2.64 -9.70
N VAL A 92 -1.01 -1.75 -8.72
CA VAL A 92 -1.59 -2.11 -7.43
C VAL A 92 -3.08 -1.87 -7.52
N ALA A 93 -3.87 -2.92 -7.31
CA ALA A 93 -5.32 -2.85 -7.36
C ALA A 93 -5.95 -3.18 -6.00
N PHE A 94 -6.93 -2.37 -5.62
CA PHE A 94 -7.63 -2.50 -4.35
C PHE A 94 -9.14 -2.55 -4.59
N ALA A 95 -9.82 -3.46 -3.91
CA ALA A 95 -11.27 -3.45 -3.76
C ALA A 95 -11.62 -2.98 -2.34
N ILE A 96 -12.46 -1.97 -2.24
CA ILE A 96 -12.80 -1.28 -1.00
C ILE A 96 -14.29 -1.45 -0.74
N CYS A 97 -14.63 -2.06 0.39
CA CYS A 97 -16.02 -2.17 0.84
C CYS A 97 -16.50 -0.84 1.41
N GLU A 98 -17.59 -0.29 0.88
CA GLU A 98 -18.16 0.98 1.34
C GLU A 98 -18.93 0.84 2.66
N SER A 99 -19.27 -0.38 3.09
CA SER A 99 -20.00 -0.63 4.33
C SER A 99 -19.08 -0.89 5.52
N CYS A 100 -18.13 -1.82 5.40
CA CYS A 100 -17.24 -2.20 6.50
C CYS A 100 -15.81 -1.64 6.38
N ASN A 101 -15.51 -0.89 5.31
CA ASN A 101 -14.16 -0.38 5.00
C ASN A 101 -13.08 -1.44 4.85
N GLN A 102 -13.44 -2.72 4.69
CA GLN A 102 -12.48 -3.77 4.40
C GLN A 102 -11.87 -3.54 3.01
N VAL A 103 -10.54 -3.73 2.93
CA VAL A 103 -9.77 -3.55 1.70
C VAL A 103 -9.14 -4.89 1.32
N MET A 104 -9.33 -5.26 0.06
CA MET A 104 -8.69 -6.43 -0.55
C MET A 104 -7.71 -5.96 -1.61
N GLU A 105 -6.45 -6.34 -1.45
CA GLU A 105 -5.43 -6.16 -2.48
C GLU A 105 -5.50 -7.30 -3.49
N PHE A 106 -5.40 -7.00 -4.78
CA PHE A 106 -5.33 -7.99 -5.85
C PHE A 106 -4.43 -7.54 -6.99
N HIS A 107 -3.96 -8.51 -7.79
CA HIS A 107 -3.11 -8.25 -8.94
C HIS A 107 -3.60 -9.08 -10.14
N ASP A 108 -3.66 -8.46 -11.32
CA ASP A 108 -4.01 -9.12 -12.58
C ASP A 108 -3.07 -8.66 -13.69
N HIS A 109 -2.19 -9.58 -14.12
CA HIS A 109 -1.23 -9.33 -15.19
C HIS A 109 -1.88 -8.92 -16.53
N LYS A 110 -3.12 -9.34 -16.81
CA LYS A 110 -3.83 -8.94 -18.03
C LYS A 110 -4.17 -7.46 -17.98
N VAL A 111 -4.57 -6.96 -16.80
CA VAL A 111 -4.88 -5.53 -16.60
C VAL A 111 -3.59 -4.71 -16.75
N ASP A 112 -2.49 -5.15 -16.16
CA ASP A 112 -1.17 -4.51 -16.32
C ASP A 112 -0.76 -4.39 -17.78
N HIS A 113 -0.88 -5.50 -18.52
CA HIS A 113 -0.52 -5.53 -19.93
C HIS A 113 -1.40 -4.58 -20.77
N GLN A 114 -2.71 -4.60 -20.55
CA GLN A 114 -3.64 -3.73 -21.28
C GLN A 114 -3.38 -2.24 -21.02
N LEU A 115 -3.13 -1.85 -19.77
CA LEU A 115 -2.79 -0.47 -19.43
C LEU A 115 -1.42 -0.07 -19.98
N GLY A 116 -0.45 -0.98 -19.94
CA GLY A 116 0.87 -0.78 -20.55
C GLY A 116 0.80 -0.57 -22.06
N ASP A 117 0.03 -1.39 -22.78
CA ASP A 117 -0.16 -1.26 -24.22
C ASP A 117 -0.91 0.01 -24.59
N TRP A 118 -1.95 0.34 -23.84
CA TRP A 118 -2.69 1.59 -24.02
C TRP A 118 -1.74 2.79 -23.86
N ALA A 119 -0.94 2.83 -22.80
CA ALA A 119 0.00 3.91 -22.55
C ALA A 119 1.02 4.04 -23.69
N LYS A 120 1.61 2.92 -24.13
CA LYS A 120 2.51 2.88 -25.29
C LYS A 120 1.84 3.42 -26.56
N SER A 121 0.60 3.00 -26.85
CA SER A 121 -0.14 3.44 -28.03
C SER A 121 -0.40 4.95 -28.06
N LYS A 122 -0.41 5.60 -26.90
CA LYS A 122 -0.61 7.05 -26.73
C LYS A 122 0.69 7.83 -26.52
N GLY A 123 1.84 7.16 -26.51
CA GLY A 123 3.11 7.78 -26.12
C GLY A 123 3.13 8.27 -24.67
N PHE A 124 2.20 7.79 -23.83
CA PHE A 124 2.08 8.16 -22.43
C PHE A 124 3.08 7.36 -21.59
N LYS A 125 3.77 8.04 -20.67
CA LYS A 125 4.76 7.42 -19.78
C LYS A 125 4.23 7.46 -18.34
N PRO A 126 3.52 6.41 -17.89
CA PRO A 126 2.99 6.38 -16.53
C PRO A 126 4.14 6.32 -15.52
N SER A 127 4.04 7.11 -14.45
CA SER A 127 4.97 7.07 -13.32
C SER A 127 4.49 6.12 -12.21
N LYS A 128 3.17 5.96 -12.06
CA LYS A 128 2.50 5.06 -11.11
C LYS A 128 1.11 4.70 -11.65
N THR A 129 0.71 3.44 -11.51
CA THR A 129 -0.65 2.97 -11.83
C THR A 129 -1.30 2.42 -10.57
N THR A 130 -2.45 2.97 -10.19
CA THR A 130 -3.23 2.51 -9.03
C THR A 130 -4.67 2.30 -9.48
N ILE A 131 -5.26 1.16 -9.11
CA ILE A 131 -6.66 0.85 -9.36
C ILE A 131 -7.37 0.74 -8.02
N GLU A 132 -8.48 1.45 -7.88
CA GLU A 132 -9.34 1.37 -6.69
C GLU A 132 -10.77 1.13 -7.14
N ILE A 133 -11.35 0.01 -6.70
CA ILE A 133 -12.73 -0.38 -6.96
C ILE A 133 -13.51 -0.21 -5.66
N ARG A 134 -14.67 0.45 -5.73
CA ARG A 134 -15.57 0.62 -4.59
C ARG A 134 -16.84 -0.19 -4.79
N GLY A 135 -17.31 -0.82 -3.73
CA GLY A 135 -18.52 -1.63 -3.74
C GLY A 135 -18.80 -2.26 -2.38
N LEU A 136 -19.46 -3.41 -2.36
CA LEU A 136 -19.72 -4.17 -1.14
C LEU A 136 -18.92 -5.47 -1.17
N CYS A 137 -18.31 -5.84 -0.05
CA CYS A 137 -17.72 -7.16 0.10
C CYS A 137 -18.81 -8.24 0.24
N GLU A 138 -18.44 -9.50 0.06
CA GLU A 138 -19.36 -10.64 0.16
C GLU A 138 -20.20 -10.62 1.45
N LYS A 139 -19.59 -10.28 2.59
CA LYS A 139 -20.27 -10.20 3.89
C LYS A 139 -21.29 -9.07 3.98
N CYS A 140 -21.07 -7.96 3.27
CA CYS A 140 -21.94 -6.78 3.31
C CYS A 140 -23.00 -6.78 2.20
N ALA A 141 -22.80 -7.59 1.15
CA ALA A 141 -23.76 -7.77 0.06
C ALA A 141 -24.77 -8.91 0.32
N ALA A 142 -24.54 -9.72 1.36
CA ALA A 142 -25.39 -10.82 1.80
C ALA A 142 -26.62 -10.36 2.59
#